data_AF-A0A0N0JSU8-F1
#
_entry.id   AF-A0A0N0JSU8-F1
#
_cell.length_a   1.000
_cell.length_b   1.000
_cell.length_c   1.000
_cell.angle_alpha   90.00
_cell.angle_beta   90.00
_cell.angle_gamma   90.00
#
_symmetry.space_group_name_H-M   'P 1'
#
loop_
_entity.id
_entity.type
_entity.pdbx_description
1 polymer ?
#
loop_
_entity_poly.entity_id
_entity_poly.type
_entity_poly.pdbx_seq_one_letter_code
_entity_poly.pdbx_strand_id
1 'polypeptide(L)' 'MIELLPFEPERHFTTPASQADLLIDAFESGDAAYLADAIGIVARARGVELPLDNEERSLPALLAVAKSLGVKLAVAA' A
#
# COMPACT_ATOMS: atom_id res chain seq x y z
N MET A 1 -21.83 -26.24 6.73
CA MET A 1 -21.93 -24.77 6.73
C MET A 1 -20.51 -24.24 6.79
N ILE A 2 -20.09 -23.40 5.83
CA ILE A 2 -18.73 -22.84 5.78
C ILE A 2 -18.86 -21.41 6.30
N GLU A 3 -17.98 -21.03 7.23
CA GLU A 3 -17.90 -19.68 7.79
C GLU A 3 -16.74 -18.93 7.13
N LEU A 4 -16.99 -17.68 6.72
CA LEU A 4 -15.98 -16.83 6.10
C LEU A 4 -15.51 -15.80 7.12
N LEU A 5 -14.19 -15.68 7.26
CA LEU A 5 -13.55 -14.67 8.10
C LEU A 5 -13.03 -13.52 7.23
N PRO A 6 -13.06 -12.27 7.72
CA PRO A 6 -12.40 -11.15 7.03
C PRO A 6 -10.92 -11.45 6.82
N PHE A 7 -10.44 -11.20 5.60
CA PHE A 7 -9.01 -11.29 5.31
C PHE A 7 -8.31 -9.99 5.70
N GLU A 8 -7.30 -10.09 6.54
CA GLU A 8 -6.49 -8.97 7.03
C GLU A 8 -5.10 -9.01 6.37
N PRO A 9 -4.94 -8.45 5.15
CA PRO A 9 -3.71 -8.57 4.37
C PRO A 9 -2.46 -8.05 5.10
N GLU A 10 -2.58 -6.98 5.90
CA GLU A 10 -1.48 -6.40 6.68
C GLU A 10 -0.77 -7.41 7.61
N ARG A 11 -1.48 -8.46 8.06
CA ARG A 11 -0.90 -9.51 8.91
C ARG A 11 0.05 -10.43 8.18
N HIS A 12 0.10 -10.35 6.85
CA HIS A 12 0.99 -11.13 6.00
C HIS A 12 2.23 -10.33 5.53
N PHE A 13 2.22 -9.00 5.69
CA PHE A 13 3.33 -8.11 5.30
C PHE A 13 4.10 -7.62 6.53
N THR A 14 4.63 -8.56 7.32
CA THR A 14 5.24 -8.27 8.63
C THR A 14 6.72 -7.86 8.58
N THR A 15 7.35 -7.96 7.41
CA THR A 15 8.76 -7.59 7.24
C THR A 15 8.93 -6.40 6.30
N PRO A 16 9.96 -5.56 6.48
CA PRO A 16 10.26 -4.48 5.55
C PRO A 16 10.44 -4.94 4.10
N ALA A 17 11.05 -6.11 3.90
CA ALA A 17 11.23 -6.71 2.57
C ALA A 17 9.89 -7.04 1.92
N SER A 18 9.01 -7.79 2.60
CA SER A 18 7.68 -8.13 2.05
C SER A 18 6.83 -6.91 1.73
N GLN A 19 6.95 -5.83 2.53
CA GLN A 19 6.25 -4.57 2.28
C GLN A 19 6.80 -3.86 1.04
N ALA A 20 8.12 -3.87 0.86
CA ALA A 20 8.76 -3.29 -0.32
C ALA A 20 8.37 -4.05 -1.59
N ASP A 21 8.37 -5.38 -1.55
CA ASP A 21 7.97 -6.23 -2.69
C ASP A 21 6.54 -5.93 -3.15
N LEU A 22 5.59 -5.79 -2.21
CA LEU A 22 4.20 -5.43 -2.52
C LEU A 22 4.10 -4.04 -3.19
N LEU A 23 4.84 -3.06 -2.69
CA LEU A 23 4.82 -1.71 -3.25
C LEU A 23 5.46 -1.64 -4.63
N ILE A 24 6.53 -2.41 -4.86
CA ILE A 24 7.20 -2.51 -6.16
C ILE A 24 6.25 -3.15 -7.17
N ASP A 25 5.67 -4.30 -6.84
CA ASP A 25 4.73 -5.01 -7.72
C ASP A 25 3.52 -4.12 -8.07
N ALA A 26 2.96 -3.45 -7.07
CA ALA A 26 1.84 -2.54 -7.30
C ALA A 26 2.22 -1.33 -8.17
N PHE A 27 3.45 -0.82 -8.03
CA PHE A 27 3.94 0.27 -8.87
C PHE A 27 4.18 -0.19 -10.33
N GLU A 28 4.82 -1.34 -10.52
CA GLU A 28 5.11 -1.93 -11.83
C GLU A 28 3.83 -2.28 -12.61
N SER A 29 2.74 -2.60 -11.90
CA SER A 29 1.44 -2.87 -12.51
C SER A 29 0.85 -1.67 -13.27
N GLY A 30 1.22 -0.44 -12.88
CA GLY A 30 0.59 0.79 -13.36
C GLY A 30 -0.86 0.98 -12.94
N ASP A 31 -1.44 0.09 -12.12
CA ASP A 31 -2.80 0.17 -11.61
C ASP A 31 -2.86 1.03 -10.35
N ALA A 32 -3.49 2.20 -10.47
CA ALA A 32 -3.64 3.14 -9.37
C ALA A 32 -4.47 2.58 -8.19
N ALA A 33 -5.46 1.73 -8.46
CA ALA A 33 -6.27 1.13 -7.41
C ALA A 33 -5.45 0.10 -6.60
N TYR A 34 -4.67 -0.73 -7.30
CA TYR A 34 -3.77 -1.68 -6.66
C TYR A 34 -2.68 -0.97 -5.83
N LEU A 35 -2.05 0.08 -6.39
CA LEU A 35 -1.06 0.89 -5.67
C LEU A 35 -1.65 1.51 -4.40
N ALA A 36 -2.88 2.01 -4.45
CA ALA A 36 -3.58 2.54 -3.28
C ALA A 36 -3.80 1.46 -2.21
N ASP A 37 -4.25 0.28 -2.61
CA ASP A 37 -4.47 -0.84 -1.69
C ASP A 37 -3.15 -1.29 -1.04
N ALA A 38 -2.08 -1.44 -1.84
CA ALA A 38 -0.75 -1.79 -1.37
C ALA A 38 -0.22 -0.78 -0.33
N ILE A 39 -0.38 0.52 -0.59
CA ILE A 39 -0.01 1.58 0.35
C ILE A 39 -0.82 1.46 1.65
N GLY A 40 -2.14 1.23 1.56
CA GLY A 40 -2.99 1.02 2.73
C GLY A 40 -2.60 -0.18 3.58
N ILE A 41 -2.26 -1.31 2.93
CA ILE A 41 -1.80 -2.53 3.58
C ILE A 41 -0.49 -2.28 4.34
N VAL A 42 0.50 -1.67 3.70
CA VAL A 42 1.80 -1.38 4.32
C VAL A 42 1.66 -0.37 5.47
N ALA A 43 0.80 0.63 5.33
CA ALA A 43 0.53 1.57 6.41
C ALA A 43 -0.06 0.88 7.65
N ARG A 44 -1.11 0.05 7.47
CA ARG A 44 -1.68 -0.74 8.57
C ARG A 44 -0.67 -1.71 9.18
N ALA A 45 0.14 -2.38 8.37
CA ALA A 45 1.21 -3.27 8.84
C ALA A 45 2.28 -2.52 9.69
N ARG A 46 2.42 -1.21 9.50
CA ARG A 46 3.30 -0.33 10.28
C ARG A 46 2.58 0.39 11.44
N GLY A 47 1.30 0.11 11.67
CA GLY A 47 0.50 0.81 12.69
C GLY A 47 0.20 2.27 12.35
N VAL A 48 0.28 2.64 11.07
CA VAL A 48 -0.08 3.97 10.57
C VAL A 48 -1.51 3.92 10.03
N GLU A 49 -2.42 4.68 10.64
CA GLU A 49 -3.74 4.92 10.06
C GLU A 49 -3.63 6.03 9.00
N LEU A 50 -3.98 5.71 7.77
CA LEU A 50 -4.06 6.69 6.70
C LEU A 50 -5.50 7.22 6.59
N PRO A 51 -5.71 8.55 6.54
CA PRO A 51 -7.00 9.14 6.22
C PRO A 51 -7.20 9.08 4.71
N LEU A 52 -7.27 7.86 4.16
CA LEU A 52 -7.65 7.62 2.77
C LEU A 52 -8.99 6.90 2.81
N ASP A 53 -10.07 7.67 2.79
CA ASP A 53 -11.36 7.16 2.38
C ASP A 53 -11.31 6.75 0.91
N ASN A 54 -12.11 5.75 0.54
CA ASN A 54 -12.03 5.10 -0.78
C ASN A 54 -12.30 6.05 -1.95
N GLU A 55 -12.96 7.19 -1.72
CA GLU A 55 -13.26 8.20 -2.73
C GLU A 55 -12.12 9.20 -2.95
N GLU A 56 -11.21 9.36 -1.98
CA GLU A 56 -10.11 10.35 -1.99
C GLU A 56 -8.75 9.71 -2.33
N ARG A 57 -8.77 8.58 -3.07
CA ARG A 57 -7.60 7.93 -3.68
C ARG A 57 -6.98 8.79 -4.79
N SER A 58 -6.44 9.95 -4.42
CA SER A 58 -5.71 10.81 -5.34
C SER A 58 -4.23 10.42 -5.39
N LEU A 59 -3.68 10.30 -6.61
CA LEU A 59 -2.24 10.10 -6.87
C LEU A 59 -1.33 11.02 -6.02
N PRO A 60 -1.65 12.32 -5.82
CA PRO A 60 -0.90 13.19 -4.93
C PRO A 60 -0.86 12.74 -3.46
N ALA A 61 -1.97 12.24 -2.91
CA ALA A 61 -2.02 11.74 -1.54
C ALA A 61 -1.17 10.47 -1.39
N LEU A 62 -1.26 9.56 -2.35
CA LEU A 62 -0.41 8.36 -2.40
C LEU A 62 1.07 8.71 -2.51
N LEU A 63 1.43 9.72 -3.31
CA LEU A 63 2.81 10.19 -3.45
C LEU A 63 3.34 10.82 -2.15
N ALA A 64 2.49 11.54 -1.40
CA ALA A 64 2.85 12.10 -0.10
C ALA A 64 3.16 10.99 0.92
N VAL A 65 2.38 9.91 0.91
CA VAL A 65 2.62 8.72 1.76
C VAL A 65 3.90 7.99 1.33
N ALA A 66 4.12 7.75 0.04
CA ALA A 66 5.35 7.13 -0.45
C ALA A 66 6.60 7.92 -0.01
N LYS A 67 6.52 9.26 -0.05
CA LYS A 67 7.58 10.14 0.47
C LYS A 67 7.79 10.00 1.97
N SER A 68 6.73 9.96 2.79
CA SER A 68 6.86 9.85 4.25
C SER A 68 7.44 8.51 4.70
N LEU A 69 7.25 7.47 3.88
CA LEU A 69 7.84 6.14 4.09
C LEU A 69 9.31 6.03 3.63
N GLY A 70 9.91 7.11 3.12
CA GLY A 70 11.31 7.14 2.68
C GLY A 70 11.56 6.41 1.36
N VAL A 71 10.51 6.10 0.60
CA VAL A 71 10.62 5.43 -0.70
C VAL A 71 11.21 6.41 -1.71
N LYS A 72 12.41 6.12 -2.21
CA LYS A 72 13.00 6.84 -3.35
C LYS A 72 12.44 6.25 -4.65
N LEU A 73 11.37 6.87 -5.16
CA LEU A 73 10.86 6.55 -6.50
C LEU A 73 11.80 7.14 -7.54
N ALA A 74 12.62 6.29 -8.16
CA ALA A 74 13.31 6.64 -9.40
C ALA A 74 12.29 6.52 -10.52
N VAL A 75 11.82 7.65 -11.05
CA VAL A 75 11.09 7.65 -12.32
C VAL A 75 12.13 7.32 -13.39
N ALA A 76 12.09 6.09 -13.91
CA ALA A 76 12.81 5.75 -15.12
C ALA A 76 12.14 6.52 -16.27
N ALA A 77 12.84 7.53 -16.77
CA ALA A 77 12.49 8.28 -17.98
C ALA A 77 12.95 7.52 -19.22
#